data_AF-A0A959V869-F1
#
_entry.id   AF-A0A959V869-F1
#
_cell.length_a   1.000
_cell.length_b   1.000
_cell.length_c   1.000
_cell.angle_alpha   90.00
_cell.angle_beta   90.00
_cell.angle_gamma   90.00
#
_symmetry.space_group_name_H-M   'P 1'
#
loop_
_entity.id
_entity.type
_entity.pdbx_description
1 polymer ?
#
loop_
_entity_poly.entity_id
_entity_poly.type
_entity_poly.pdbx_seq_one_letter_code
_entity_poly.pdbx_strand_id
1 'polypeptide(L)'
;HHGGEAAVTPTDSPAYQAASKAMEDTFGKAPIPTRGGGSIPIVALFEAELGLKTILFGFGLDSNAIHSPNEHYGVFNYMKGIATIPRFHHHFASLMNGRA
;
A
#
# COMPACT_ATOMS: atom_id res chain seq x y z
N HIS A 1 23.42 12.00 9.18
CA HIS A 1 22.85 12.32 7.85
C HIS A 1 21.34 12.35 7.98
N HIS A 2 20.64 13.35 7.42
CA HIS A 2 19.19 13.60 7.60
C HIS A 2 18.36 13.28 6.34
N GLY A 3 18.95 12.62 5.35
CA GLY A 3 18.27 12.23 4.11
C GLY A 3 17.64 10.84 4.23
N GLY A 4 16.48 10.64 3.58
CA GLY A 4 15.87 9.33 3.42
C GLY A 4 16.14 8.78 2.02
N GLU A 5 16.58 7.52 1.94
CA GLU A 5 16.80 6.83 0.67
C GLU A 5 15.47 6.54 -0.04
N ALA A 6 15.49 6.55 -1.37
CA ALA A 6 14.33 6.20 -2.18
C ALA A 6 14.04 4.69 -2.10
N ALA A 7 12.77 4.31 -2.18
CA ALA A 7 12.34 2.92 -2.20
C ALA A 7 11.44 2.61 -3.40
N VAL A 8 11.58 1.42 -3.96
CA VAL A 8 10.73 0.92 -5.06
C VAL A 8 10.36 -0.54 -4.80
N THR A 9 9.07 -0.82 -4.89
CA THR A 9 8.51 -2.16 -4.70
C THR A 9 8.14 -2.82 -6.02
N PRO A 10 8.60 -4.06 -6.29
CA PRO A 10 8.23 -4.80 -7.49
C PRO A 10 6.74 -5.14 -7.56
N THR A 11 6.16 -5.00 -8.75
CA THR A 11 4.74 -5.27 -9.02
C THR A 11 4.44 -6.74 -9.36
N ASP A 12 5.46 -7.57 -9.50
CA ASP A 12 5.35 -9.03 -9.70
C ASP A 12 5.36 -9.82 -8.36
N SER A 13 5.55 -9.13 -7.24
CA SER A 13 5.58 -9.76 -5.92
C SER A 13 4.20 -10.28 -5.47
N PRO A 14 4.14 -11.35 -4.65
CA PRO A 14 2.89 -11.87 -4.09
C PRO A 14 2.13 -10.80 -3.29
N ALA A 15 2.86 -9.99 -2.52
CA ALA A 15 2.29 -8.96 -1.69
C ALA A 15 1.64 -7.86 -2.55
N TYR A 16 2.27 -7.47 -3.67
CA TYR A 16 1.65 -6.53 -4.61
C TYR A 16 0.41 -7.12 -5.27
N GLN A 17 0.48 -8.37 -5.76
CA GLN A 17 -0.67 -9.04 -6.38
C GLN A 17 -1.85 -9.18 -5.40
N ALA A 18 -1.57 -9.48 -4.12
CA ALA A 18 -2.57 -9.53 -3.07
C ALA A 18 -3.22 -8.16 -2.81
N ALA A 19 -2.41 -7.09 -2.73
CA ALA A 19 -2.91 -5.73 -2.54
C ALA A 19 -3.76 -5.27 -3.72
N SER A 20 -3.32 -5.57 -4.96
CA SER A 20 -4.06 -5.23 -6.18
C SER A 20 -5.43 -5.90 -6.22
N LYS A 21 -5.49 -7.22 -5.96
CA LYS A 21 -6.75 -7.98 -5.88
C LYS A 21 -7.67 -7.48 -4.76
N ALA A 22 -7.11 -7.18 -3.59
CA ALA A 22 -7.89 -6.67 -2.46
C ALA A 22 -8.55 -5.31 -2.78
N MET A 23 -7.82 -4.42 -3.46
CA MET A 23 -8.35 -3.14 -3.93
C MET A 23 -9.41 -3.34 -5.01
N GLU A 24 -9.20 -4.24 -5.97
CA GLU A 24 -10.19 -4.54 -7.01
C GLU A 24 -11.50 -5.09 -6.42
N ASP A 25 -11.41 -6.00 -5.45
CA ASP A 25 -12.57 -6.55 -4.75
C ASP A 25 -13.44 -5.47 -4.07
N THR A 26 -12.83 -4.43 -3.51
CA THR A 26 -13.56 -3.42 -2.71
C THR A 26 -13.92 -2.18 -3.50
N PHE A 27 -13.08 -1.75 -4.45
CA PHE A 27 -13.32 -0.56 -5.28
C PHE A 27 -13.94 -0.89 -6.64
N GLY A 28 -13.99 -2.18 -7.03
CA GLY A 28 -14.62 -2.66 -8.27
C GLY A 28 -13.81 -2.40 -9.53
N LYS A 29 -12.54 -1.99 -9.41
CA LYS A 29 -11.62 -1.74 -10.53
C LYS A 29 -10.19 -2.09 -10.13
N ALA A 30 -9.44 -2.65 -11.08
CA ALA A 30 -8.01 -2.88 -10.91
C ALA A 30 -7.28 -1.55 -10.59
N PRO A 31 -6.47 -1.49 -9.52
CA PRO A 31 -5.72 -0.29 -9.19
C PRO A 31 -4.52 -0.10 -10.13
N ILE A 32 -4.08 1.15 -10.27
CA ILE A 32 -2.90 1.52 -11.04
C ILE A 32 -1.71 1.66 -10.08
N PRO A 33 -0.55 1.02 -10.35
CA PRO A 33 0.65 1.27 -9.56
C PRO A 33 1.12 2.71 -9.72
N THR A 34 1.41 3.37 -8.61
CA THR A 34 1.92 4.75 -8.60
C THR A 34 3.26 4.84 -7.87
N ARG A 35 3.94 5.96 -8.10
CA ARG A 35 5.08 6.42 -7.29
C ARG A 35 4.71 7.79 -6.74
N GLY A 36 5.16 8.10 -5.53
CA GLY A 36 4.93 9.39 -4.89
C GLY A 36 6.23 10.14 -4.65
N GLY A 37 6.14 11.48 -4.59
CA GLY A 37 7.26 12.34 -4.20
C GLY A 37 7.42 12.51 -2.68
N GLY A 38 6.46 12.03 -1.89
CA GLY A 38 6.55 12.02 -0.42
C GLY A 38 7.57 10.98 0.07
N SER A 39 8.08 11.19 1.28
CA SER A 39 9.14 10.36 1.86
C SER A 39 8.68 9.63 3.12
N ILE A 40 8.91 8.32 3.16
CA ILE A 40 8.75 7.49 4.36
C ILE A 40 10.09 6.76 4.58
N PRO A 41 11.08 7.40 5.24
CA PRO A 41 12.47 6.91 5.27
C PRO A 41 12.65 5.50 5.85
N ILE A 42 11.75 5.08 6.75
CA ILE A 42 11.82 3.75 7.37
C ILE A 42 11.63 2.62 6.36
N VAL A 43 11.02 2.88 5.20
CA VAL A 43 10.79 1.85 4.17
C VAL A 43 12.12 1.33 3.61
N ALA A 44 13.04 2.23 3.28
CA ALA A 44 14.37 1.85 2.80
C ALA A 44 15.18 1.16 3.91
N LEU A 45 15.03 1.60 5.17
CA LEU A 45 15.68 0.95 6.30
C LEU A 45 15.18 -0.49 6.50
N PHE A 46 13.87 -0.73 6.46
CA PHE A 46 13.34 -2.09 6.57
C PHE A 46 13.85 -3.01 5.46
N GLU A 47 14.00 -2.49 4.25
CA GLU A 47 14.59 -3.28 3.16
C GLU A 47 16.06 -3.62 3.44
N ALA A 48 16.86 -2.66 3.90
CA ALA A 48 18.28 -2.87 4.20
C ALA A 48 18.49 -3.86 5.36
N GLU A 49 17.69 -3.74 6.43
CA GLU A 49 17.86 -4.54 7.65
C GLU A 49 17.19 -5.92 7.58
N LEU A 50 16.04 -6.03 6.92
CA LEU A 50 15.25 -7.26 6.88
C LEU A 50 15.37 -8.01 5.55
N GLY A 51 15.91 -7.39 4.50
CA GLY A 51 15.93 -7.96 3.15
C GLY A 51 14.55 -8.13 2.52
N LEU A 52 13.53 -7.44 3.04
CA LEU A 52 12.13 -7.57 2.62
C LEU A 52 11.65 -6.31 1.90
N LYS A 53 10.85 -6.51 0.84
CA LYS A 53 10.13 -5.43 0.16
C LYS A 53 8.87 -5.04 0.93
N THR A 54 8.62 -3.73 1.03
CA THR A 54 7.42 -3.17 1.68
C THR A 54 6.36 -2.84 0.65
N ILE A 55 5.09 -3.18 0.90
CA ILE A 55 3.97 -2.65 0.10
C ILE A 55 3.40 -1.42 0.79
N LEU A 56 3.36 -0.31 0.06
CA LEU A 56 2.62 0.88 0.45
C LEU A 56 1.35 0.96 -0.39
N PHE A 57 0.19 0.83 0.24
CA PHE A 57 -1.10 1.00 -0.40
C PHE A 57 -2.07 1.61 0.60
N GLY A 58 -2.33 2.90 0.43
CA GLY A 58 -3.23 3.67 1.26
C GLY A 58 -4.54 3.96 0.54
N PHE A 59 -5.54 4.41 1.29
CA PHE A 59 -6.86 4.73 0.76
C PHE A 59 -7.13 6.25 0.75
N GLY A 60 -6.12 7.08 0.98
CA GLY A 60 -6.25 8.54 0.90
C GLY A 60 -6.39 9.03 -0.54
N LEU A 61 -6.86 10.26 -0.69
CA LEU A 61 -6.91 11.02 -1.94
C LEU A 61 -6.03 12.28 -1.79
N ASP A 62 -5.55 12.82 -2.90
CA ASP A 62 -4.79 14.08 -2.90
C ASP A 62 -5.57 15.24 -2.27
N SER A 63 -6.91 15.21 -2.39
CA SER A 63 -7.80 16.18 -1.76
C SER A 63 -7.81 16.12 -0.24
N ASN A 64 -7.30 15.06 0.39
CA ASN A 64 -7.23 14.95 1.85
C ASN A 64 -6.33 16.00 2.47
N ALA A 65 -5.47 16.67 1.68
CA ALA A 65 -4.70 17.83 2.11
C ALA A 65 -3.84 17.54 3.35
N ILE A 66 -3.17 16.38 3.36
CA ILE A 66 -2.31 15.95 4.46
C ILE A 66 -1.25 17.04 4.70
N HIS A 67 -1.10 17.47 5.96
CA HIS A 67 -0.23 18.58 6.37
C HIS A 67 -0.68 19.98 5.89
N SER A 68 -1.93 20.15 5.48
CA SER A 68 -2.50 21.43 5.04
C SER A 68 -3.79 21.76 5.79
N PRO A 69 -4.27 23.03 5.77
CA PRO A 69 -5.55 23.38 6.35
C PRO A 69 -6.71 22.54 5.78
N ASN A 70 -7.70 22.24 6.63
CA ASN A 70 -8.84 21.38 6.29
C ASN A 70 -8.44 19.96 5.85
N GLU A 71 -7.35 19.44 6.42
CA GLU A 71 -7.02 18.02 6.34
C GLU A 71 -8.26 17.19 6.73
N HIS A 72 -8.65 16.27 5.86
CA HIS A 72 -9.86 15.48 6.05
C HIS A 72 -9.71 14.11 5.42
N TYR A 73 -10.62 13.21 5.81
CA TYR A 73 -10.63 11.86 5.29
C TYR A 73 -12.07 11.43 4.97
N GLY A 74 -12.30 10.97 3.74
CA GLY A 74 -13.64 10.60 3.28
C GLY A 74 -14.15 9.34 3.98
N VAL A 75 -15.38 9.38 4.52
CA VAL A 75 -16.01 8.22 5.17
C VAL A 75 -16.10 7.02 4.21
N PHE A 76 -16.33 7.27 2.92
CA PHE A 76 -16.29 6.21 1.90
C PHE A 76 -14.95 5.49 1.88
N ASN A 77 -13.83 6.22 1.77
CA ASN A 77 -12.48 5.65 1.75
C ASN A 77 -12.12 4.97 3.08
N TYR A 78 -12.59 5.49 4.21
CA TYR A 78 -12.46 4.84 5.51
C TYR A 78 -13.11 3.46 5.55
N MET A 79 -14.38 3.38 5.15
CA MET A 79 -15.10 2.11 5.11
C MET A 79 -14.52 1.15 4.07
N LYS A 80 -14.06 1.66 2.92
CA LYS A 80 -13.35 0.84 1.92
C LYS A 80 -12.02 0.34 2.42
N GLY A 81 -11.25 1.15 3.14
CA GLY A 81 -10.00 0.73 3.77
C GLY A 81 -10.20 -0.43 4.74
N ILE A 82 -11.20 -0.30 5.63
CA ILE A 82 -11.60 -1.38 6.56
C ILE A 82 -11.94 -2.67 5.82
N ALA A 83 -12.68 -2.58 4.71
CA ALA A 83 -13.05 -3.76 3.92
C ALA A 83 -11.87 -4.35 3.12
N THR A 84 -10.86 -3.54 2.78
CA THR A 84 -9.75 -3.94 1.90
C THR A 84 -8.64 -4.67 2.66
N ILE A 85 -8.28 -4.21 3.85
CA ILE A 85 -7.22 -4.81 4.67
C ILE A 85 -7.41 -6.33 4.92
N PRO A 86 -8.59 -6.83 5.35
CA PRO A 86 -8.77 -8.27 5.56
C PRO A 86 -8.68 -9.05 4.25
N ARG A 87 -9.12 -8.47 3.12
CA ARG A 87 -8.97 -9.10 1.80
C ARG A 87 -7.52 -9.20 1.36
N PHE A 88 -6.69 -8.19 1.67
CA PHE A 88 -5.26 -8.27 1.44
C PHE A 88 -4.65 -9.48 2.15
N HIS A 89 -4.94 -9.66 3.44
CA HIS A 89 -4.41 -10.81 4.20
C HIS A 89 -4.93 -12.14 3.66
N HIS A 90 -6.22 -12.22 3.26
CA HIS A 90 -6.78 -13.41 2.63
C HIS A 90 -6.07 -13.78 1.32
N HIS A 91 -5.92 -12.81 0.40
CA HIS A 91 -5.23 -13.02 -0.87
C HIS A 91 -3.75 -13.35 -0.68
N PHE A 92 -3.09 -12.67 0.25
CA PHE A 92 -1.68 -12.91 0.56
C PHE A 92 -1.46 -14.32 1.09
N ALA A 93 -2.25 -14.74 2.10
CA ALA A 93 -2.18 -16.10 2.63
C ALA A 93 -2.43 -17.15 1.53
N SER A 94 -3.42 -16.92 0.65
CA SER A 94 -3.73 -17.84 -0.45
C SER A 94 -2.58 -17.96 -1.46
N LEU A 95 -1.97 -16.84 -1.84
CA LEU A 95 -0.83 -16.81 -2.77
C LEU A 95 0.44 -17.41 -2.17
N MET A 96 0.64 -17.30 -0.85
CA MET A 96 1.79 -17.88 -0.16
C MET A 96 1.62 -19.38 0.08
N ASN A 97 0.41 -19.84 0.40
CA ASN A 97 0.12 -21.26 0.61
C ASN A 97 0.11 -22.07 -0.69
N GLY A 98 -0.27 -21.45 -1.82
CA GLY A 98 -0.20 -22.09 -3.14
C GLY A 98 1.21 -22.21 -3.73
N ARG A 99 2.26 -21.78 -2.99
CA ARG A 99 3.67 -21.86 -3.38
C ARG A 99 4.47 -22.89 -2.57
N ALA A 100 3.82 -23.59 -1.63
CA ALA A 100 4.40 -24.70 -0.90
C ALA A 100 4.30 -26.02 -1.68
#